data_AF-A0A562VCG8-F1
#
_entry.id   AF-A0A562VCG8-F1
#
_cell.length_a   1.000
_cell.length_b   1.000
_cell.length_c   1.000
_cell.angle_alpha   90.00
_cell.angle_beta   90.00
_cell.angle_gamma   90.00
#
_symmetry.space_group_name_H-M   'P 1'
#
loop_
_entity.id
_entity.type
_entity.pdbx_description
1 polymer ?
#
loop_
_entity_poly.entity_id
_entity_poly.type
_entity_poly.pdbx_seq_one_letter_code
_entity_poly.pdbx_strand_id
1 'polypeptide(L)' 'MTTYTVRIERQARETDTWETVVADEPVSDTREPAELCDDLALMETLADGREWRVRVWHGDSASTGAPAAERRISRLG' A
#
# COMPACT_ATOMS: atom_id res chain seq x y z
N MET A 1 -9.68 -16.68 6.63
CA MET A 1 -9.65 -15.44 5.84
C MET A 1 -9.64 -14.29 6.82
N THR A 2 -8.66 -13.41 6.69
CA THR A 2 -8.44 -12.25 7.56
C THR A 2 -8.79 -11.00 6.77
N THR A 3 -9.46 -10.04 7.40
CA THR A 3 -9.72 -8.75 6.79
C THR A 3 -8.59 -7.79 7.15
N TYR A 4 -8.00 -7.22 6.12
CA TYR A 4 -6.98 -6.19 6.18
C TYR A 4 -7.56 -4.87 5.71
N THR A 5 -7.02 -3.76 6.21
CA THR A 5 -7.22 -2.45 5.58
C THR A 5 -6.01 -2.15 4.71
N VAL A 6 -6.23 -1.65 3.51
CA VAL A 6 -5.19 -1.34 2.53
C VAL A 6 -5.25 0.13 2.15
N ARG A 7 -4.11 0.80 2.14
CA ARG A 7 -3.95 2.13 1.58
C ARG A 7 -2.83 2.12 0.54
N ILE A 8 -3.10 2.71 -0.61
CA ILE A 8 -2.14 2.87 -1.69
C ILE A 8 -1.97 4.35 -1.95
N GLU A 9 -0.73 4.80 -1.95
CA GLU A 9 -0.34 6.18 -2.20
C GLU A 9 0.72 6.24 -3.29
N ARG A 10 0.70 7.31 -4.07
CA ARG A 10 1.72 7.62 -5.06
C ARG A 10 2.40 8.93 -4.68
N GLN A 11 3.69 9.09 -4.95
CA GLN A 11 4.34 10.38 -4.80
C GLN A 11 3.88 11.33 -5.91
N ALA A 12 3.60 12.58 -5.54
CA ALA A 12 3.31 13.63 -6.51
C ALA A 12 4.58 13.96 -7.33
N ARG A 13 4.43 14.29 -8.61
CA ARG A 13 5.59 14.55 -9.50
C ARG A 13 6.36 15.82 -9.14
N GLU A 14 5.68 16.79 -8.55
CA GLU A 14 6.19 18.16 -8.37
C GLU A 14 6.59 18.44 -6.91
N THR A 15 6.23 17.54 -5.99
CA THR A 15 6.37 17.73 -4.55
C THR A 15 6.70 16.41 -3.87
N ASP A 16 7.40 16.45 -2.73
CA ASP A 16 7.69 15.27 -1.91
C ASP A 16 6.46 14.79 -1.09
N THR A 17 5.26 15.01 -1.63
CA THR A 17 4.00 14.68 -0.99
C THR A 17 3.43 13.38 -1.55
N TRP A 18 2.76 12.62 -0.70
CA TRP A 18 2.08 11.39 -1.08
C TRP A 18 0.59 11.68 -1.34
N GLU A 19 0.11 11.32 -2.52
CA GLU A 19 -1.29 11.36 -2.91
C GLU A 19 -1.94 10.00 -2.66
N THR A 20 -3.04 9.94 -1.89
CA THR A 20 -3.81 8.71 -1.70
C THR A 20 -4.56 8.35 -2.99
N VAL A 21 -4.28 7.16 -3.51
CA VAL A 21 -4.96 6.59 -4.69
C VAL A 21 -6.06 5.64 -4.24
N VAL A 22 -5.78 4.80 -3.24
CA VAL A 22 -6.75 3.91 -2.60
C VAL A 22 -6.79 4.23 -1.12
N ALA A 23 -7.96 4.63 -0.62
CA ALA A 23 -8.14 5.11 0.74
C ALA A 23 -8.73 4.02 1.64
N ASP A 24 -7.88 3.40 2.48
CA ASP A 24 -8.26 2.53 3.60
C ASP A 24 -9.35 1.48 3.25
N GLU A 25 -9.20 0.85 2.09
CA GLU A 25 -10.16 -0.12 1.59
C GLU A 25 -10.02 -1.46 2.32
N PRO A 26 -11.13 -2.09 2.74
CA PRO A 26 -11.09 -3.40 3.35
C PRO A 26 -10.85 -4.50 2.29
N VAL A 27 -9.80 -5.29 2.47
CA VAL A 27 -9.45 -6.42 1.61
C VAL A 27 -9.46 -7.68 2.46
N SER A 28 -10.19 -8.71 2.01
CA SER A 28 -10.18 -10.01 2.68
C SER A 28 -9.24 -10.96 1.96
N ASP A 29 -8.25 -11.49 2.68
CA ASP A 29 -7.23 -12.37 2.13
C ASP A 29 -6.87 -13.50 3.11
N THR A 30 -6.23 -14.56 2.63
CA THR A 30 -5.73 -15.65 3.48
C THR A 30 -4.21 -15.59 3.67
N ARG A 31 -3.52 -14.78 2.87
CA ARG A 31 -2.06 -14.56 2.94
C ARG A 31 -1.67 -13.70 4.13
N GLU A 32 -0.39 -13.71 4.45
CA GLU A 32 0.19 -12.77 5.42
C GLU A 32 0.19 -11.33 4.87
N PRO A 33 0.10 -10.30 5.73
CA PRO A 33 0.04 -8.90 5.28
C PRO A 33 1.24 -8.50 4.42
N ALA A 34 2.42 -9.08 4.67
CA ALA A 34 3.62 -8.82 3.87
C ALA A 34 3.46 -9.33 2.42
N GLU A 35 2.98 -10.56 2.23
CA GLU A 35 2.76 -11.14 0.91
C GLU A 35 1.68 -10.39 0.13
N LEU A 36 0.58 -10.03 0.79
CA LEU A 36 -0.46 -9.18 0.22
C LEU A 36 0.10 -7.81 -0.19
N CYS A 37 0.94 -7.21 0.66
CA CYS A 37 1.56 -5.92 0.39
C CYS A 37 2.52 -5.98 -0.80
N ASP A 38 3.33 -7.04 -0.93
CA ASP A 38 4.24 -7.26 -2.05
C ASP A 38 3.48 -7.49 -3.38
N ASP A 39 2.37 -8.22 -3.35
CA ASP A 39 1.52 -8.48 -4.53
C ASP A 39 0.81 -7.19 -5.02
N LEU A 40 0.22 -6.42 -4.09
CA LEU A 40 -0.36 -5.12 -4.37
C LEU A 40 0.67 -4.12 -4.89
N ALA A 41 1.86 -4.11 -4.29
CA ALA A 41 2.98 -3.30 -4.74
C ALA A 41 3.34 -3.63 -6.20
N LEU A 42 3.45 -4.91 -6.56
CA LEU A 42 3.80 -5.33 -7.91
C LEU A 42 2.75 -4.90 -8.96
N MET A 43 1.45 -4.96 -8.61
CA MET A 43 0.38 -4.51 -9.51
C MET A 43 0.42 -3.01 -9.79
N GLU A 44 0.70 -2.18 -8.78
CA GLU A 44 0.75 -0.71 -8.92
C GLU A 44 2.05 -0.20 -9.55
N THR A 45 3.16 -0.94 -9.40
CA THR A 45 4.51 -0.58 -9.86
C THR A 45 4.59 -0.23 -11.36
N LEU A 46 3.68 -0.75 -12.18
CA LEU A 46 3.85 -0.80 -13.63
C LEU A 46 3.18 0.35 -14.40
N ALA A 47 2.39 1.22 -13.75
CA ALA A 47 1.48 2.09 -14.49
C ALA A 47 2.03 3.46 -14.92
N ASP A 48 2.86 4.15 -14.12
CA ASP A 48 3.26 5.54 -14.46
C ASP A 48 4.69 5.98 -14.07
N GLY A 49 5.51 5.09 -13.50
CA GLY A 49 6.92 5.37 -13.20
C GLY A 49 7.17 6.32 -12.02
N ARG A 50 6.15 6.58 -11.19
CA ARG A 50 6.28 7.27 -9.90
C ARG A 50 6.75 6.34 -8.78
N GLU A 51 7.14 6.92 -7.66
CA GLU A 51 7.27 6.17 -6.41
C GLU A 51 5.89 5.86 -5.82
N TRP A 52 5.73 4.62 -5.35
CA TRP A 52 4.50 4.13 -4.76
C TRP A 52 4.73 3.64 -3.34
N ARG A 53 3.69 3.74 -2.52
CA ARG A 53 3.68 3.23 -1.15
C ARG A 53 2.39 2.46 -0.94
N VAL A 54 2.56 1.19 -0.56
CA VAL A 54 1.46 0.32 -0.16
C VAL A 54 1.57 0.06 1.33
N ARG A 55 0.47 0.20 2.05
CA ARG A 55 0.39 -0.04 3.49
C ARG A 55 -0.79 -0.96 3.79
N VAL A 56 -0.55 -1.95 4.65
CA VAL A 56 -1.54 -2.97 5.03
C VAL A 56 -1.62 -3.03 6.54
N TRP A 57 -2.84 -2.98 7.09
CA TRP A 57 -3.11 -3.06 8.53
C TRP A 57 -3.95 -4.31 8.84
N HIS A 58 -3.77 -4.86 10.04
CA HIS A 58 -4.71 -5.83 10.61
C HIS A 58 -5.93 -5.08 11.14
N GLY A 59 -7.07 -5.22 10.46
CA GLY A 59 -8.25 -4.40 10.75
C GLY A 59 -8.00 -2.92 10.41
N ASP A 60 -8.63 -2.03 11.17
CA ASP A 60 -8.69 -0.59 10.86
C ASP A 60 -7.35 0.15 11.02
N SER A 61 -7.05 1.03 10.05
CA SER A 61 -5.81 1.80 10.00
C SER A 61 -5.75 2.95 11.01
N ALA A 62 -6.90 3.49 11.43
CA ALA A 62 -6.97 4.55 12.44
C ALA A 62 -6.73 4.01 13.86
N SER A 63 -7.09 2.74 14.10
CA SER A 63 -7.04 2.10 15.41
C SER A 63 -5.67 1.52 15.78
N THR A 64 -4.86 1.11 14.78
CA THR A 64 -3.61 0.37 14.99
C THR A 64 -2.35 1.24 14.92
N GLY A 65 -2.43 2.45 14.35
CA GLY A 65 -1.34 3.45 14.33
C GLY A 65 -0.15 3.13 13.41
N ALA A 66 0.28 1.87 13.34
CA ALA A 66 1.34 1.39 12.45
C ALA A 66 0.83 0.26 11.54
N PRO A 67 1.24 0.24 10.25
CA PRO A 67 0.88 -0.85 9.35
C PRO A 67 1.56 -2.15 9.75
N ALA A 68 0.86 -3.26 9.53
CA ALA A 68 1.42 -4.60 9.65
C ALA A 68 2.47 -4.88 8.57
N ALA A 69 2.31 -4.27 7.39
CA ALA A 69 3.31 -4.27 6.33
C ALA A 69 3.31 -2.94 5.56
N GLU A 70 4.50 -2.45 5.21
CA GLU A 70 4.70 -1.33 4.30
C GLU A 70 5.69 -1.74 3.20
N ARG A 71 5.36 -1.38 1.96
CA ARG A 71 6.26 -1.47 0.81
C ARG A 71 6.33 -0.14 0.10
N ARG A 72 7.56 0.28 -0.19
CA ARG A 72 7.85 1.42 -1.06
C ARG A 72 8.44 0.88 -2.33
N ILE A 73 7.85 1.28 -3.44
CA ILE A 73 8.33 0.95 -4.77
C ILE A 73 8.92 2.23 -5.35
N SER A 74 10.24 2.23 -5.52
CA SER A 74 10.93 3.20 -6.35
C SER A 74 11.20 2.54 -7.70
N ARG A 75 11.25 3.33 -8.78
CA ARG A 75 11.72 2.83 -10.08
C ARG A 75 13.03 2.05 -9.88
N LEU A 76 13.04 0.77 -10.26
CA LEU A 76 14.29 0.03 -10.47
C LEU A 76 15.00 0.74 -11.62
N GLY A 77 16.05 1.50 -11.28
CA GLY A 77 16.90 2.20 -12.24
C GLY A 77 17.54 1.26 -13.25
#